data_AF-A0A7X7F4P3-F1
#
_entry.id   AF-A0A7X7F4P3-F1
#
_cell.length_a   1.000
_cell.length_b   1.000
_cell.length_c   1.000
_cell.angle_alpha   90.00
_cell.angle_beta   90.00
_cell.angle_gamma   90.00
#
_symmetry.space_group_name_H-M   'P 1'
#
loop_
_entity.id
_entity.type
_entity.pdbx_description
1 polymer ?
#
loop_
_entity_poly.entity_id
_entity_poly.type
_entity_poly.pdbx_seq_one_letter_code
_entity_poly.pdbx_strand_id
1 'polypeptide(L)' 'KPLVEFARRKQTVARRILAYLDDIGEGPSTGVTNVYFGHTHLAISDFAYRGVLFHNGGAPINGLRFRVLEAKT' A
#
# COMPACT_ATOMS: atom_id res chain seq x y z
N LYS A 1 7.47 21.05 -7.30
CA LYS A 1 7.55 20.95 -5.82
C LYS A 1 7.44 19.47 -5.43
N PRO A 2 8.49 18.82 -4.92
CA PRO A 2 8.61 17.34 -4.82
C PRO A 2 7.48 16.63 -4.04
N LEU A 3 6.92 17.29 -3.02
CA LEU A 3 5.88 16.73 -2.15
C LEU A 3 4.56 16.43 -2.87
N VAL A 4 4.15 17.29 -3.80
CA VAL A 4 2.88 17.14 -4.55
C VAL A 4 2.97 15.94 -5.49
N GLU A 5 4.12 15.78 -6.14
CA GLU A 5 4.36 14.65 -7.03
C GLU A 5 4.34 13.31 -6.29
N PHE A 6 4.95 13.27 -5.09
CA PHE A 6 4.95 12.09 -4.24
C PHE A 6 3.53 11.69 -3.80
N ALA A 7 2.70 12.65 -3.40
CA ALA A 7 1.29 12.41 -3.06
C ALA A 7 0.51 11.84 -4.26
N ARG A 8 0.73 12.40 -5.46
CA ARG A 8 0.08 11.93 -6.70
C ARG A 8 0.49 10.49 -7.07
N ARG A 9 1.75 10.12 -6.86
CA ARG A 9 2.24 8.75 -7.07
C ARG A 9 1.55 7.75 -6.14
N LYS A 10 1.48 8.06 -4.83
CA LYS A 10 0.74 7.23 -3.85
C LYS A 10 -0.72 7.04 -4.23
N GLN A 11 -1.40 8.14 -4.59
CA GLN A 11 -2.80 8.09 -5.00
C GLN A 11 -3.00 7.26 -6.28
N THR A 12 -2.09 7.37 -7.25
CA THR A 12 -2.16 6.58 -8.49
C THR A 12 -2.01 5.09 -8.21
N VAL A 13 -1.06 4.71 -7.35
CA VAL A 13 -0.84 3.31 -6.96
C VAL A 13 -2.03 2.77 -6.18
N ALA A 14 -2.50 3.48 -5.15
CA ALA A 14 -3.66 3.06 -4.35
C ALA A 14 -4.90 2.87 -5.21
N ARG A 15 -5.18 3.81 -6.13
CA ARG A 15 -6.30 3.70 -7.07
C ARG A 15 -6.21 2.47 -7.95
N ARG A 16 -5.02 2.16 -8.48
CA ARG A 16 -4.81 1.01 -9.38
C ARG A 16 -4.96 -0.31 -8.64
N ILE A 17 -4.37 -0.42 -7.46
CA ILE A 17 -4.48 -1.64 -6.65
C ILE A 17 -5.93 -1.84 -6.19
N LEU A 18 -6.62 -0.79 -5.74
CA LEU A 18 -8.01 -0.90 -5.33
C LEU A 18 -8.92 -1.38 -6.48
N ALA A 19 -8.73 -0.80 -7.68
CA ALA A 19 -9.49 -1.23 -8.86
C ALA A 19 -9.25 -2.70 -9.22
N TYR A 20 -8.01 -3.18 -9.05
CA TYR A 20 -7.68 -4.59 -9.26
C TYR A 20 -8.34 -5.49 -8.19
N LEU A 21 -8.30 -5.08 -6.92
CA LEU A 21 -8.95 -5.82 -5.83
C LEU A 21 -10.46 -5.92 -6.05
N ASP A 22 -11.10 -4.83 -6.45
CA ASP A 22 -12.52 -4.81 -6.81
C ASP A 22 -12.82 -5.79 -7.97
N ASP A 23 -11.97 -5.82 -9.00
CA ASP A 23 -12.11 -6.70 -10.18
C ASP A 23 -12.02 -8.19 -9.84
N ILE A 24 -11.14 -8.56 -8.90
CA ILE A 24 -11.00 -9.96 -8.45
C ILE A 24 -11.97 -10.33 -7.32
N GLY A 25 -12.85 -9.42 -6.91
CA GLY A 25 -13.80 -9.65 -5.83
C GLY A 25 -13.18 -9.65 -4.43
N GLU A 26 -11.99 -9.08 -4.26
CA GLU A 26 -11.27 -8.94 -2.97
C GLU A 26 -11.15 -7.45 -2.57
N GLY A 27 -12.12 -6.65 -3.00
CA GLY A 27 -12.19 -5.22 -2.74
C GLY A 27 -12.57 -4.87 -1.29
N PRO A 28 -12.71 -3.57 -0.96
CA PRO A 28 -13.10 -3.14 0.39
C PRO A 28 -14.44 -3.72 0.85
N SER A 29 -15.34 -4.03 -0.09
CA SER A 29 -16.64 -4.64 0.19
C SER A 29 -16.53 -6.04 0.83
N THR A 30 -15.40 -6.72 0.71
CA THR A 30 -15.16 -8.02 1.35
C THR A 30 -14.52 -7.92 2.73
N GLY A 31 -14.32 -6.70 3.24
CA GLY A 31 -13.71 -6.45 4.55
C GLY A 31 -12.21 -6.21 4.50
N VAL A 32 -11.61 -6.08 3.31
CA VAL A 32 -10.20 -5.68 3.17
C VAL A 32 -10.01 -4.26 3.70
N THR A 33 -9.18 -4.14 4.74
CA THR A 33 -8.84 -2.86 5.39
C THR A 33 -7.39 -2.46 5.21
N ASN A 34 -6.51 -3.43 4.90
CA ASN A 34 -5.07 -3.25 4.80
C ASN A 34 -4.53 -3.94 3.56
N VAL A 35 -3.72 -3.22 2.79
CA VAL A 35 -3.08 -3.71 1.57
C VAL A 35 -1.58 -3.51 1.68
N TYR A 36 -0.85 -4.61 1.59
CA TYR A 36 0.62 -4.66 1.64
C TYR A 36 1.16 -5.01 0.25
N PHE A 37 2.01 -4.16 -0.33
CA PHE A 37 2.53 -4.35 -1.69
C PHE A 37 4.00 -3.93 -1.82
N GLY A 38 4.67 -4.40 -2.89
CA GLY A 38 6.09 -4.14 -3.16
C GLY A 38 6.35 -3.35 -4.45
N HIS A 39 7.45 -3.66 -5.15
CA HIS A 39 7.80 -3.20 -6.51
C HIS A 39 8.19 -1.73 -6.69
N THR A 40 7.55 -0.78 -6.00
CA THR A 40 7.82 0.65 -6.24
C THR A 40 9.12 1.17 -5.62
N HIS A 41 9.73 0.39 -4.72
CA HIS A 41 10.88 0.78 -3.89
C HIS A 41 10.64 2.02 -3.01
N LEU A 42 9.39 2.53 -2.97
CA LEU A 42 8.99 3.66 -2.14
C LEU A 42 8.36 3.13 -0.85
N ALA A 43 8.90 3.55 0.30
CA ALA A 43 8.31 3.24 1.58
C ALA A 43 6.96 3.97 1.75
N ILE A 44 5.92 3.22 2.09
CA ILE A 44 4.56 3.72 2.32
C ILE A 44 4.04 3.05 3.61
N SER A 45 3.48 3.85 4.52
CA SER A 45 2.86 3.39 5.77
C SER A 45 1.54 4.12 5.93
N ASP A 46 0.49 3.39 6.29
CA ASP A 46 -0.81 3.94 6.71
C ASP A 46 -1.42 4.95 5.72
N PHE A 47 -1.16 4.77 4.41
CA PHE A 47 -1.71 5.66 3.41
C PHE A 47 -3.18 5.34 3.19
N ALA A 48 -4.06 6.16 3.73
CA ALA A 48 -5.51 6.00 3.60
C ALA A 48 -6.00 6.39 2.20
N TYR A 49 -6.71 5.47 1.55
CA TYR A 49 -7.41 5.72 0.30
C TYR A 49 -8.71 4.92 0.26
N ARG A 50 -9.85 5.63 0.19
CA ARG A 50 -11.21 5.05 0.15
C ARG A 50 -11.46 3.99 1.25
N GLY A 51 -11.04 4.27 2.48
CA GLY A 51 -11.26 3.40 3.64
C GLY A 51 -10.26 2.24 3.78
N VAL A 52 -9.29 2.12 2.87
CA VAL A 52 -8.23 1.09 2.93
C VAL A 52 -6.88 1.74 3.21
N LEU A 53 -6.08 1.08 4.04
CA LEU A 53 -4.71 1.48 4.35
C LEU A 53 -3.71 0.75 3.45
N PHE A 54 -2.87 1.53 2.76
CA PHE A 54 -1.84 1.02 1.85
C PHE A 54 -0.45 1.10 2.48
N HIS A 55 0.32 0.02 2.31
CA HIS A 55 1.63 -0.18 2.92
C HIS A 55 2.63 -0.76 1.91
N ASN A 56 3.86 -0.25 1.91
CA ASN A 56 4.96 -0.75 1.09
C ASN A 56 6.27 -0.66 1.87
N GLY A 57 6.99 -1.78 1.98
CA GLY A 57 8.26 -1.87 2.71
C GLY A 57 9.44 -1.17 2.03
N GLY A 58 9.28 -0.69 0.80
CA GLY A 58 10.38 -0.13 0.00
C GLY A 58 11.27 -1.23 -0.60
N ALA A 59 12.59 -1.02 -0.62
CA ALA A 59 13.56 -1.97 -1.19
C ALA A 59 14.49 -2.57 -0.10
N PRO A 60 14.31 -3.82 0.34
CA PRO A 60 15.28 -4.58 1.15
C PRO A 60 16.30 -5.34 0.24
N ILE A 61 17.62 -5.54 0.46
CA ILE A 61 18.62 -5.33 1.56
C ILE A 61 20.02 -4.99 0.92
N ASN A 62 20.87 -4.11 1.48
CA ASN A 62 21.90 -4.46 2.49
C ASN A 62 21.88 -3.56 3.76
N GLY A 63 21.74 -4.19 4.94
CA GLY A 63 21.69 -3.56 6.28
C GLY A 63 20.29 -3.27 6.88
N LEU A 64 19.21 -3.89 6.40
CA LEU A 64 17.90 -3.23 6.35
C LEU A 64 16.95 -3.37 7.56
N ARG A 65 16.26 -2.26 7.82
CA ARG A 65 15.11 -2.10 8.73
C ARG A 65 13.85 -2.68 8.09
N PHE A 66 13.13 -3.51 8.85
CA PHE A 66 11.83 -4.08 8.48
C PHE A 66 10.81 -3.77 9.58
N ARG A 67 9.53 -3.73 9.22
CA ARG A 67 8.43 -3.72 10.19
C ARG A 67 7.79 -5.10 10.16
N VAL A 68 7.96 -5.87 11.24
CA VAL A 68 7.24 -7.13 11.43
C VAL A 68 5.79 -6.79 11.73
N LEU A 69 4.88 -7.51 11.07
CA LEU A 69 3.46 -7.44 11.32
C LEU A 69 3.03 -8.74 11.98
N GLU A 70 2.32 -8.62 13.09
CA GLU A 70 1.72 -9.77 13.74
C GLU A 70 0.37 -10.07 13.06
N ALA A 71 0.26 -11.25 12.46
CA ALA A 71 -1.01 -11.74 11.96
C ALA A 71 -1.78 -12.36 13.14
N LYS A 72 -2.93 -11.78 13.48
CA LYS A 72 -3.86 -12.39 14.42
C LYS A 72 -4.69 -13.43 13.68
N THR A 73 -4.72 -14.65 14.21
CA THR A 73 -5.56 -15.77 13.74
C THR A 73 -6.81 -15.88 14.61
#